data_AF-A0A8C2FA74-F1
#
_entry.id   AF-A0A8C2FA74-F1
#
_cell.length_a   1.000
_cell.length_b   1.000
_cell.length_c   1.000
_cell.angle_alpha   90.00
_cell.angle_beta   90.00
_cell.angle_gamma   90.00
#
_symmetry.space_group_name_H-M   'P 1'
#
loop_
_entity.id
_entity.type
_entity.pdbx_description
1 polymer ?
#
loop_
_entity_poly.entity_id
_entity_poly.type
_entity_poly.pdbx_seq_one_letter_code
_entity_poly.pdbx_strand_id
1 'polypeptide(L)'
;MFSVRDLCLVLSLVGAIQTADDSDPVGGEFLAEGGGVRGPRLVEKQQSTCKETGWPFCADEDWGEKCPSGCRMKGLIDEVNQDFTGRINKLRDSLFNYQKTNKDSNTLTKNIVEILRGDFAKANNN
;
A
#
# COMPACT_ATOMS: atom_id res chain seq x y z
N MET A 1 -22.29 -33.91 -20.86
CA MET A 1 -21.83 -33.35 -19.57
C MET A 1 -20.38 -33.78 -19.39
N PHE A 2 -19.42 -32.89 -19.66
CA PHE A 2 -18.01 -33.19 -19.39
C PHE A 2 -17.73 -32.93 -17.91
N SER A 3 -17.14 -33.91 -17.22
CA SER A 3 -16.82 -33.78 -15.81
C SER A 3 -15.64 -32.84 -15.63
N VAL A 4 -15.60 -32.05 -14.54
CA VAL A 4 -14.49 -31.14 -14.21
C VAL A 4 -13.14 -31.86 -14.27
N ARG A 5 -13.14 -33.16 -13.94
CA ARG A 5 -11.95 -34.02 -13.99
C ARG A 5 -11.43 -34.23 -15.42
N ASP A 6 -12.33 -34.34 -16.39
CA ASP A 6 -11.95 -34.51 -17.80
C ASP A 6 -11.37 -33.21 -18.36
N LEU A 7 -11.91 -32.07 -17.92
CA LEU A 7 -11.45 -30.74 -18.33
C LEU A 7 -10.05 -30.42 -17.76
N CYS A 8 -9.78 -30.83 -16.51
CA CYS A 8 -8.45 -30.71 -15.91
C CYS A 8 -7.40 -31.60 -16.61
N LEU A 9 -7.77 -32.81 -17.04
CA LEU A 9 -6.86 -33.71 -17.76
C LEU A 9 -6.52 -33.18 -19.16
N VAL A 10 -7.49 -32.60 -19.86
CA VAL A 10 -7.24 -31.97 -21.17
C VAL A 10 -6.34 -30.74 -21.03
N LEU A 11 -6.56 -29.90 -20.01
CA LEU A 11 -5.71 -28.72 -19.75
C LEU A 11 -4.25 -29.10 -19.43
N SER A 12 -4.04 -30.18 -18.68
CA SER A 12 -2.69 -30.64 -18.33
C SER A 12 -1.98 -31.31 -19.49
N LEU A 13 -2.69 -32.00 -20.40
CA LEU A 13 -2.09 -32.50 -21.64
C LEU A 13 -1.72 -31.37 -22.61
N VAL A 14 -2.60 -30.37 -22.81
CA VAL A 14 -2.31 -29.24 -23.72
C VAL A 14 -1.14 -28.41 -23.23
N GLY A 15 -1.00 -28.21 -21.91
CA GLY A 15 0.14 -27.51 -21.33
C GLY A 15 1.48 -28.23 -21.51
N ALA A 16 1.48 -29.57 -21.59
CA ALA A 16 2.69 -30.36 -21.80
C ALA A 16 3.14 -30.38 -23.28
N ILE A 17 2.20 -30.25 -24.23
CA ILE A 17 2.52 -30.23 -25.67
C ILE A 17 3.25 -28.92 -26.05
N GLN A 18 3.00 -27.83 -25.32
CA GLN A 18 3.65 -26.54 -25.56
C GLN A 18 5.08 -26.43 -24.99
N THR A 19 5.55 -27.47 -24.28
CA THR A 19 6.91 -27.54 -23.71
C THR A 19 7.81 -28.54 -24.40
N ALA A 20 7.36 -29.16 -25.50
CA ALA A 20 8.11 -30.15 -26.26
C ALA A 20 8.22 -29.72 -27.73
N ASP A 21 8.88 -28.59 -27.97
CA ASP A 21 9.62 -28.40 -29.21
C ASP A 21 11.05 -27.98 -28.82
N ASP A 22 11.98 -28.87 -29.14
CA ASP A 22 13.42 -28.72 -29.01
C ASP A 22 13.95 -27.60 -29.93
N SER A 23 15.14 -27.11 -29.57
CA SER A 23 16.07 -26.26 -30.34
C SER A 23 15.73 -24.78 -30.54
N ASP A 24 16.32 -23.92 -29.69
CA ASP A 24 17.23 -22.81 -30.10
C ASP A 24 17.40 -21.76 -28.95
N PRO A 25 18.39 -20.86 -29.05
CA PRO A 25 19.55 -20.76 -28.18
C PRO A 25 19.27 -19.98 -26.89
N VAL A 26 20.27 -19.99 -26.00
CA VAL A 26 20.38 -19.12 -24.81
C VAL A 26 20.11 -17.66 -25.17
N GLY A 27 18.86 -17.21 -25.03
CA GLY A 27 18.50 -15.83 -25.38
C GLY A 27 17.02 -15.63 -25.67
N GLY A 28 16.13 -16.09 -24.78
CA GLY A 28 14.70 -15.78 -24.90
C GLY A 28 14.45 -14.27 -24.87
N GLU A 29 13.45 -13.83 -25.62
CA GLU A 29 12.94 -12.45 -25.79
C GLU A 29 12.84 -11.66 -24.46
N PHE A 30 12.63 -12.37 -23.35
CA PHE A 30 12.66 -11.84 -21.98
C PHE A 30 14.00 -11.17 -21.57
N LEU A 31 15.14 -11.66 -22.06
CA LEU A 31 16.45 -11.06 -21.79
C LEU A 31 16.72 -9.83 -22.69
N ALA A 32 16.18 -9.84 -23.92
CA ALA A 32 16.30 -8.73 -24.86
C ALA A 32 15.44 -7.53 -24.44
N GLU A 33 14.24 -7.79 -23.89
CA GLU A 33 13.31 -6.76 -23.40
C GLU A 33 13.66 -6.23 -22.00
N GLY A 34 14.89 -6.49 -21.52
CA GLY A 34 15.40 -5.92 -20.26
C GLY A 34 15.02 -6.68 -18.99
N GLY A 35 14.40 -7.87 -19.08
CA GLY A 35 14.04 -8.71 -17.93
C GLY A 35 15.22 -9.30 -17.13
N GLY A 36 16.46 -9.07 -17.58
CA GLY A 36 17.68 -9.53 -16.91
C GLY A 36 18.05 -8.73 -15.64
N VAL A 37 17.58 -7.50 -15.50
CA VAL A 37 17.80 -6.68 -14.29
C VAL A 37 16.79 -7.07 -13.23
N ARG A 38 17.05 -8.18 -12.54
CA ARG A 38 16.47 -8.39 -11.21
C ARG A 38 16.95 -7.21 -10.37
N GLY A 39 16.03 -6.33 -9.97
CA GLY A 39 16.29 -5.25 -9.01
C GLY A 39 17.06 -5.79 -7.80
N PRO A 40 17.78 -4.93 -7.06
CA PRO A 40 18.73 -5.37 -6.03
C PRO A 40 18.12 -6.47 -5.19
N ARG A 41 18.61 -7.71 -5.39
CA ARG A 41 18.22 -8.81 -4.50
C ARG A 41 18.56 -8.30 -3.11
N LEU A 42 17.61 -8.38 -2.18
CA LEU A 42 17.92 -8.16 -0.77
C LEU A 42 19.07 -9.12 -0.46
N VAL A 43 20.29 -8.59 -0.48
CA VAL A 43 21.48 -9.27 0.01
C VAL A 43 21.09 -9.65 1.42
N GLU A 44 21.12 -10.95 1.70
CA GLU A 44 20.88 -11.47 3.04
C GLU A 44 21.78 -10.67 3.97
N LYS A 45 21.16 -9.76 4.73
CA LYS A 45 21.87 -8.74 5.50
C LYS A 45 22.79 -9.52 6.42
N GLN A 46 24.10 -9.41 6.20
CA GLN A 46 25.15 -10.16 6.89
C GLN A 46 24.74 -10.27 8.36
N GLN A 47 24.33 -11.48 8.78
CA GLN A 47 23.78 -11.67 10.11
C GLN A 47 24.86 -11.20 11.07
N SER A 48 24.58 -10.11 11.79
CA SER A 48 25.52 -9.64 12.79
C SER A 48 25.66 -10.74 13.82
N THR A 49 26.85 -10.90 14.39
CA THR A 49 27.13 -11.85 15.48
C THR A 49 26.18 -11.67 16.69
N CYS A 50 25.46 -10.54 16.74
CA CYS A 50 24.40 -10.24 17.72
C CYS A 50 23.11 -11.05 17.51
N LYS A 51 22.88 -11.64 16.33
CA LYS A 51 21.71 -12.49 16.08
C LYS A 51 21.97 -13.91 16.60
N GLU A 52 22.01 -14.06 17.92
CA GLU A 52 22.12 -15.36 18.56
C GLU A 52 20.74 -16.03 18.66
N THR A 53 20.65 -17.25 18.14
CA THR A 53 19.42 -18.06 18.11
C THR A 53 19.34 -19.08 19.25
N GLY A 54 20.27 -19.05 20.20
CA GLY A 54 20.36 -20.04 21.29
C GLY A 54 19.41 -19.81 22.47
N TRP A 55 18.62 -18.73 22.45
CA TRP A 55 17.73 -18.38 23.55
C TRP A 55 16.39 -19.14 23.44
N PRO A 56 15.86 -19.69 24.55
CA PRO A 56 14.53 -20.30 24.56
C PRO A 56 13.44 -19.25 24.31
N PHE A 57 12.24 -19.70 23.94
CA PHE A 57 11.09 -18.81 23.83
C PHE A 57 10.71 -18.25 25.19
N CYS A 58 10.34 -16.97 25.23
CA CYS A 58 9.85 -16.34 26.44
C CYS A 58 8.45 -16.88 26.79
N ALA A 59 8.19 -17.06 28.08
CA ALA A 59 6.85 -17.25 28.63
C ALA A 59 6.22 -15.91 29.05
N ASP A 60 4.94 -15.91 29.40
CA ASP A 60 4.25 -14.67 29.82
C ASP A 60 4.82 -14.13 31.15
N GLU A 61 5.24 -15.02 32.06
CA GLU A 61 5.89 -14.63 33.32
C GLU A 61 7.27 -13.98 33.15
N ASP A 62 7.93 -14.20 32.01
CA ASP A 62 9.22 -13.57 31.72
C ASP A 62 9.08 -12.06 31.45
N TRP A 63 7.86 -11.60 31.17
CA TRP A 63 7.61 -10.19 30.88
C TRP A 63 7.72 -9.33 32.13
N GLY A 64 8.68 -8.40 32.13
CA GLY A 64 8.99 -7.52 33.26
C GLY A 64 10.35 -7.83 33.89
N GLU A 65 10.74 -9.10 33.94
CA GLU A 65 12.11 -9.50 34.29
C GLU A 65 13.02 -9.47 33.05
N LYS A 66 12.55 -9.99 31.91
CA LYS A 66 13.23 -9.92 30.62
C LYS A 66 12.61 -8.79 29.78
N CYS A 67 13.42 -7.77 29.50
CA CYS A 67 13.01 -6.59 28.74
C CYS A 67 13.80 -6.45 27.43
N PRO A 68 13.19 -5.91 26.35
CA PRO A 68 13.90 -5.65 25.11
C PRO A 68 15.00 -4.59 25.31
N SER A 69 16.02 -4.62 24.44
CA SER A 69 17.10 -3.64 24.51
C SER A 69 16.59 -2.22 24.27
N GLY A 70 17.18 -1.25 25.00
CA GLY A 70 16.83 0.16 24.87
C GLY A 70 17.01 0.70 23.45
N CYS A 71 18.02 0.22 22.71
CA CYS A 71 18.23 0.60 21.31
C CYS A 71 17.06 0.17 20.40
N ARG A 72 16.52 -1.04 20.61
CA ARG A 72 15.35 -1.51 19.87
C ARG A 72 14.12 -0.68 20.20
N MET A 73 13.90 -0.42 21.49
CA MET A 73 12.76 0.41 21.92
C MET A 73 12.86 1.83 21.39
N LYS A 74 14.05 2.44 21.43
CA LYS A 74 14.26 3.79 20.89
C LYS A 74 13.97 3.85 19.40
N GLY A 75 14.43 2.87 18.62
CA GLY A 75 14.14 2.77 17.19
C GLY A 75 12.65 2.70 16.90
N LEU A 76 11.92 1.83 17.62
CA LEU A 76 10.46 1.71 17.48
C LEU A 76 9.72 2.98 17.90
N ILE A 77 10.14 3.61 19.00
CA ILE A 77 9.55 4.88 19.47
C ILE A 77 9.73 5.96 18.42
N ASP A 78 10.92 6.09 17.84
CA ASP A 78 11.21 7.11 16.84
C ASP A 78 10.46 6.87 15.53
N GLU A 79 10.41 5.61 15.07
CA GLU A 79 9.66 5.20 13.88
C GLU A 79 8.17 5.53 14.02
N VAL A 80 7.57 5.14 15.15
CA VAL A 80 6.15 5.39 15.42
C VAL A 80 5.87 6.88 15.57
N ASN A 81 6.74 7.64 16.23
CA ASN A 81 6.61 9.10 16.34
C ASN A 81 6.68 9.78 14.97
N GLN A 82 7.57 9.32 14.09
CA GLN A 82 7.68 9.83 12.73
C GLN A 82 6.41 9.53 11.91
N ASP A 83 5.88 8.31 11.96
CA ASP A 83 4.64 7.95 11.26
C ASP A 83 3.45 8.77 11.77
N PHE A 84 3.29 8.90 13.09
CA PHE A 84 2.21 9.72 13.66
C PHE A 84 2.33 11.19 13.27
N THR A 85 3.52 11.77 13.30
CA THR A 85 3.75 13.15 12.85
C THR A 85 3.38 13.32 11.37
N GLY A 86 3.78 12.36 10.52
CA GLY A 86 3.43 12.35 9.11
C GLY A 86 1.91 12.27 8.86
N ARG A 87 1.21 11.40 9.61
CA ARG A 87 -0.26 11.27 9.53
C ARG A 87 -0.98 12.52 10.02
N ILE A 88 -0.52 13.12 11.13
CA ILE A 88 -1.10 14.34 11.69
C ILE A 88 -0.98 15.50 10.69
N ASN A 89 0.15 15.66 10.03
CA ASN A 89 0.33 16.71 9.04
C ASN A 89 -0.64 16.54 7.85
N LYS A 90 -0.78 15.32 7.32
CA LYS A 90 -1.75 15.04 6.24
C LYS A 90 -3.20 15.35 6.66
N LEU A 91 -3.57 14.99 7.89
CA LEU A 91 -4.89 15.30 8.44
C LEU A 91 -5.10 16.82 8.58
N ARG A 92 -4.10 17.54 9.06
CA ARG A 92 -4.14 18.98 9.22
C ARG A 92 -4.30 19.71 7.90
N ASP A 93 -3.53 19.32 6.88
CA ASP A 93 -3.60 19.91 5.54
C ASP A 93 -4.98 19.66 4.90
N SER A 94 -5.49 18.43 5.03
CA SER A 94 -6.84 18.08 4.58
C SER A 94 -7.91 18.92 5.27
N LEU A 95 -7.80 19.10 6.59
CA LEU A 95 -8.73 19.90 7.37
C LEU A 95 -8.73 21.37 6.93
N PHE A 96 -7.55 21.97 6.70
CA PHE A 96 -7.48 23.35 6.20
C PHE A 96 -8.06 23.50 4.79
N ASN A 97 -7.81 22.53 3.91
CA ASN A 97 -8.40 22.51 2.57
C ASN A 97 -9.93 22.48 2.65
N TYR A 98 -10.52 21.58 3.45
CA TYR A 98 -11.97 21.53 3.63
C TYR A 98 -12.54 22.81 4.25
N GLN A 99 -11.87 23.41 5.23
CA GLN A 99 -12.30 24.68 5.81
C GLN A 99 -12.29 25.82 4.79
N LYS A 100 -11.28 25.87 3.92
CA LYS A 100 -11.21 26.86 2.83
C LYS A 100 -12.31 26.64 1.81
N THR A 101 -12.45 25.42 1.29
CA THR A 101 -13.50 25.07 0.32
C THR A 101 -14.91 25.32 0.88
N ASN A 102 -15.13 25.09 2.17
CA ASN A 102 -16.41 25.39 2.81
C ASN A 102 -16.71 26.90 2.84
N LYS A 103 -15.71 27.75 3.11
CA LYS A 103 -15.90 29.21 3.03
C LYS A 103 -16.26 29.65 1.61
N ASP A 104 -15.55 29.13 0.62
CA ASP A 104 -15.79 29.44 -0.80
C ASP A 104 -17.17 28.93 -1.28
N SER A 105 -17.57 27.74 -0.82
CA SER A 105 -18.87 27.16 -1.15
C SER A 105 -20.02 27.92 -0.50
N ASN A 106 -19.83 28.40 0.74
CA ASN A 106 -20.83 29.18 1.46
C ASN A 106 -21.03 30.57 0.81
N THR A 107 -19.95 31.25 0.39
CA THR A 107 -20.09 32.53 -0.33
C THR A 107 -20.81 32.35 -1.66
N LEU A 108 -20.46 31.32 -2.44
CA LEU A 108 -21.17 30.99 -3.68
C LEU A 108 -22.65 30.70 -3.45
N THR A 109 -22.97 29.89 -2.44
CA THR A 109 -24.35 29.56 -2.08
C THR A 109 -25.14 30.81 -1.72
N LYS A 110 -24.56 31.71 -0.90
CA LYS A 110 -25.19 32.99 -0.54
C LYS A 110 -25.44 33.86 -1.77
N ASN A 111 -24.45 33.99 -2.65
CA ASN A 111 -24.59 34.78 -3.89
C ASN A 111 -25.76 34.27 -4.75
N ILE A 112 -25.85 32.95 -4.96
CA ILE A 112 -26.93 32.34 -5.75
C ILE A 112 -28.28 32.57 -5.08
N VAL A 113 -28.38 32.34 -3.76
CA VAL A 113 -29.61 32.55 -3.00
C VAL A 113 -30.05 34.01 -3.06
N GLU A 114 -29.12 34.96 -2.97
CA GLU A 114 -29.43 36.40 -3.05
C GLU A 114 -29.92 36.81 -4.44
N ILE A 115 -29.28 36.33 -5.51
CA ILE A 115 -29.72 36.59 -6.89
C ILE A 115 -31.12 36.05 -7.11
N LEU A 116 -31.34 34.76 -6.81
CA LEU A 116 -32.64 34.12 -7.00
C LEU A 116 -33.73 34.79 -6.15
N ARG A 117 -33.43 35.12 -4.89
CA ARG A 117 -34.38 35.82 -4.01
C ARG A 117 -34.76 37.20 -4.57
N GLY A 118 -33.81 37.92 -5.14
CA GLY A 118 -34.06 39.20 -5.81
C GLY A 118 -34.93 39.05 -7.07
N ASP A 119 -34.66 38.04 -7.89
CA ASP A 119 -35.40 37.77 -9.11
C ASP A 119 -36.85 37.33 -8.83
N PHE A 120 -37.06 36.44 -7.84
CA PHE A 120 -38.40 36.06 -7.41
C PHE A 120 -39.20 37.24 -6.84
N ALA A 121 -38.55 38.12 -6.07
CA ALA A 121 -39.21 39.32 -5.56
C ALA A 121 -39.63 40.29 -6.67
N LYS A 122 -38.79 40.47 -7.71
CA LYS A 122 -39.13 41.28 -8.87
C LYS A 122 -40.25 40.67 -9.70
N ALA A 123 -40.22 39.35 -9.93
CA ALA A 123 -41.25 38.64 -10.68
C ALA A 123 -42.63 38.69 -10.00
N ASN A 124 -42.69 38.75 -8.67
CA ASN A 124 -43.94 38.88 -7.92
C ASN A 124 -44.53 40.31 -7.94
N ASN A 125 -43.71 41.32 -8.23
CA ASN A 125 -44.13 42.73 -8.23
C ASN A 125 -44.45 43.26 -9.64
N ASN A 126 -44.27 42.45 -10.68
CA ASN A 126 -44.66 42.71 -12.08
C ASN A 126 -45.89 41.87 -12.46
#